data_AF-A0A0Q9M0F2-F1
#
_entry.id   AF-A0A0Q9M0F2-F1
#
_cell.length_a   1.000
_cell.length_b   1.000
_cell.length_c   1.000
_cell.angle_alpha   90.00
_cell.angle_beta   90.00
_cell.angle_gamma   90.00
#
_symmetry.space_group_name_H-M   'P 1'
#
loop_
_entity.id
_entity.type
_entity.pdbx_description
1 polymer ?
#
loop_
_entity_poly.entity_id
_entity_poly.type
_entity_poly.pdbx_seq_one_letter_code
_entity_poly.pdbx_strand_id
1 'polypeptide(L)'
;MTTNTVLRPPCSPAPGTVPPPAWLEDLFDHLPAACFPGTHDDLVAALVRQHAPSHLLWHLSVLPRTRRFESTDELLAHLGQSPAPVATVSVPT
;
A
#
# COMPACT_ATOMS: atom_id res chain seq x y z
N MET A 1 -13.50 -51.18 -3.23
CA MET A 1 -14.63 -50.24 -3.33
C MET A 1 -14.07 -48.85 -3.11
N THR A 2 -14.06 -48.03 -4.16
CA THR A 2 -13.22 -46.82 -4.29
C THR A 2 -14.13 -45.60 -4.17
N THR A 3 -14.10 -44.87 -3.05
CA THR A 3 -14.82 -43.59 -2.93
C THR A 3 -13.85 -42.45 -3.26
N ASN A 4 -13.84 -42.04 -4.52
CA ASN A 4 -13.08 -40.88 -4.98
C ASN A 4 -13.93 -39.63 -4.72
N THR A 5 -13.67 -38.96 -3.60
CA THR A 5 -14.31 -37.69 -3.22
C THR A 5 -13.84 -36.60 -4.17
N VAL A 6 -14.75 -36.13 -5.03
CA VAL A 6 -14.55 -34.97 -5.88
C VAL A 6 -14.51 -33.72 -4.98
N LEU A 7 -13.30 -33.25 -4.68
CA LEU A 7 -13.06 -31.93 -4.11
C LEU A 7 -13.46 -30.89 -5.15
N ARG A 8 -14.54 -30.13 -4.87
CA ARG A 8 -14.83 -28.87 -5.55
C ARG A 8 -13.59 -27.97 -5.41
N PRO A 9 -13.04 -27.41 -6.50
CA PRO A 9 -12.07 -26.33 -6.39
C PRO A 9 -12.75 -25.13 -5.71
N PRO A 10 -12.10 -24.43 -4.75
CA PRO A 10 -12.58 -23.12 -4.34
C PRO A 10 -12.54 -22.22 -5.58
N CYS A 11 -13.64 -21.52 -5.85
CA CYS A 11 -13.70 -20.47 -6.87
C CYS A 11 -12.44 -19.62 -6.74
N SER A 12 -11.56 -19.68 -7.73
CA SER A 12 -10.39 -18.82 -7.80
C SER A 12 -10.90 -17.38 -7.97
N PRO A 13 -10.53 -16.43 -7.10
CA PRO A 13 -10.71 -15.01 -7.42
C PRO A 13 -9.89 -14.71 -8.68
N ALA A 14 -10.44 -13.93 -9.59
CA ALA A 14 -9.82 -13.62 -10.88
C ALA A 14 -8.35 -13.17 -10.72
N PRO A 15 -7.41 -13.67 -11.55
CA PRO A 15 -6.02 -13.25 -11.49
C PRO A 15 -5.91 -11.85 -12.07
N GLY A 16 -5.80 -10.82 -11.23
CA GLY A 16 -5.48 -9.48 -11.71
C GLY A 16 -5.62 -8.35 -10.70
N THR A 17 -6.51 -8.47 -9.73
CA THR A 17 -6.71 -7.42 -8.72
C THR A 17 -6.09 -7.86 -7.42
N VAL A 18 -4.79 -7.61 -7.26
CA VAL A 18 -4.17 -7.70 -5.92
C VAL A 18 -4.93 -6.68 -5.06
N PRO A 19 -5.62 -7.11 -3.99
CA PRO A 19 -6.32 -6.17 -3.13
C PRO A 19 -5.28 -5.17 -2.60
N PRO A 20 -5.58 -3.86 -2.59
CA PRO A 20 -4.68 -2.89 -2.02
C PRO A 20 -4.37 -3.31 -0.58
N PRO A 21 -3.11 -3.18 -0.14
CA PRO A 21 -2.75 -3.60 1.21
C PRO A 21 -3.47 -2.71 2.23
N ALA A 22 -3.92 -3.27 3.35
CA ALA A 22 -4.77 -2.57 4.32
C ALA A 22 -4.17 -1.26 4.87
N TRP A 23 -2.84 -1.14 4.92
CA TRP A 23 -2.15 0.10 5.33
C TRP A 23 -2.39 1.26 4.35
N LEU A 24 -2.73 0.96 3.10
CA LEU A 24 -3.00 1.94 2.06
C LEU A 24 -4.36 2.62 2.27
N GLU A 25 -5.36 1.86 2.75
CA GLU A 25 -6.64 2.41 3.19
C GLU A 25 -6.49 3.24 4.47
N ASP A 26 -5.68 2.78 5.42
CA ASP A 26 -5.36 3.54 6.64
C ASP A 26 -4.68 4.87 6.28
N LEU A 27 -3.80 4.88 5.28
CA LEU A 27 -3.20 6.11 4.76
C LEU A 27 -4.26 7.06 4.20
N PHE A 28 -5.25 6.56 3.48
CA PHE A 28 -6.33 7.37 2.91
C PHE A 28 -7.18 8.05 4.01
N ASP A 29 -7.46 7.35 5.10
CA ASP A 29 -8.22 7.91 6.23
C ASP A 29 -7.48 9.09 6.90
N HIS A 30 -6.15 9.00 6.96
CA HIS A 30 -5.31 10.03 7.59
C HIS A 30 -4.87 11.16 6.64
N LEU A 31 -4.96 11.01 5.32
CA LEU A 31 -4.50 12.01 4.34
C LEU A 31 -5.68 12.72 3.65
N PRO A 32 -6.06 13.92 4.13
CA PRO A 32 -7.18 14.63 3.54
C PRO A 32 -6.83 15.14 2.14
N ALA A 33 -7.81 15.11 1.23
CA ALA A 33 -7.65 15.61 -0.14
C ALA A 33 -7.20 17.08 -0.22
N ALA A 34 -7.40 17.86 0.85
CA ALA A 34 -6.96 19.24 0.98
C ALA A 34 -5.43 19.42 1.06
N CYS A 35 -4.67 18.34 1.28
CA CYS A 35 -3.20 18.37 1.24
C CYS A 35 -2.62 18.31 -0.18
N PHE A 36 -3.47 18.12 -1.20
CA PHE A 36 -3.07 18.08 -2.58
C PHE A 36 -3.47 19.38 -3.31
N PRO A 37 -2.63 19.89 -4.23
CA PRO A 37 -1.35 19.32 -4.68
C PRO A 37 -0.18 19.64 -3.74
N GLY A 38 0.50 18.60 -3.24
CA GLY A 38 1.52 18.70 -2.18
C GLY A 38 2.79 17.88 -2.47
N THR A 39 3.90 18.28 -1.86
CA THR A 39 5.16 17.52 -1.92
C THR A 39 5.20 16.46 -0.82
N HIS A 40 6.20 15.56 -0.85
CA HIS A 40 6.43 14.59 0.22
C HIS A 40 6.43 15.23 1.62
N ASP A 41 7.03 16.41 1.78
CA ASP A 41 7.10 17.11 3.07
C ASP A 41 5.72 17.57 3.54
N ASP A 42 4.87 18.07 2.64
CA ASP A 42 3.49 18.45 2.94
C ASP A 42 2.66 17.24 3.38
N LEU A 43 2.86 16.09 2.74
CA LEU A 43 2.18 14.83 3.08
C LEU A 43 2.62 14.30 4.44
N VAL A 44 3.93 14.35 4.73
CA VAL A 44 4.48 13.98 6.04
C VAL A 44 3.95 14.92 7.12
N ALA A 45 3.95 16.24 6.86
CA ALA A 45 3.42 17.23 7.79
C ALA A 45 1.93 17.00 8.06
N ALA A 46 1.14 16.63 7.04
CA ALA A 46 -0.27 16.29 7.18
C ALA A 46 -0.47 15.05 8.06
N LEU A 47 0.27 13.97 7.80
CA LEU A 47 0.23 12.75 8.61
C LEU A 47 0.65 13.00 10.06
N VAL A 48 1.69 13.80 10.28
CA VAL A 48 2.13 14.18 11.64
C VAL A 48 1.04 14.97 12.38
N ARG A 49 0.37 15.92 11.70
CA ARG A 49 -0.76 16.68 12.27
C ARG A 49 -1.96 15.78 12.61
N GLN A 50 -2.18 14.73 11.81
CA GLN A 50 -3.24 13.75 12.00
C GLN A 50 -2.87 12.65 12.99
N HIS A 51 -1.69 12.72 13.64
CA HIS A 51 -1.18 11.68 14.53
C HIS A 51 -1.14 10.28 13.88
N ALA A 52 -0.85 10.24 12.58
CA ALA A 52 -0.79 8.99 11.85
C ALA A 52 0.31 8.06 12.40
N PRO A 53 0.08 6.74 12.39
CA PRO A 53 1.05 5.80 12.92
C PRO A 53 2.36 5.79 12.13
N SER A 54 3.48 5.61 12.84
CA SER A 54 4.84 5.74 12.28
C SER A 54 5.14 4.82 11.09
N HIS A 55 4.42 3.70 10.97
CA HIS A 55 4.57 2.81 9.83
C HIS A 55 4.09 3.45 8.51
N LEU A 56 3.06 4.31 8.55
CA LEU A 56 2.62 5.07 7.37
C LEU A 56 3.67 6.11 6.94
N LEU A 57 4.30 6.78 7.92
CA LEU A 57 5.42 7.68 7.65
C LEU A 57 6.60 6.93 7.02
N TRP A 58 6.86 5.71 7.47
CA TRP A 58 7.88 4.84 6.86
C TRP A 58 7.53 4.49 5.42
N HIS A 59 6.27 4.17 5.12
CA HIS A 59 5.82 3.95 3.73
C HIS A 59 5.91 5.20 2.86
N LEU A 60 5.67 6.40 3.41
CA LEU A 60 5.92 7.62 2.63
C LEU A 60 7.43 7.85 2.41
N SER A 61 8.30 7.41 3.31
CA SER A 61 9.74 7.68 3.23
C SER A 61 10.42 7.11 1.99
N VAL A 62 9.82 6.11 1.33
CA VAL A 62 10.31 5.55 0.06
C VAL A 62 9.95 6.43 -1.15
N LEU A 63 9.12 7.45 -0.98
CA LEU A 63 8.69 8.31 -2.07
C LEU A 63 9.76 9.33 -2.46
N PRO A 64 9.81 9.70 -3.75
CA PRO A 64 10.68 10.77 -4.23
C PRO A 64 10.29 12.12 -3.62
N ARG A 65 11.18 12.71 -2.83
CA ARG A 65 10.97 14.02 -2.17
C ARG A 65 10.79 15.19 -3.14
N THR A 66 11.30 15.04 -4.36
CA THR A 66 11.21 16.06 -5.42
C THR A 66 9.93 15.97 -6.23
N ARG A 67 9.13 14.91 -6.05
CA ARG A 67 7.88 14.73 -6.79
C ARG A 67 6.75 15.42 -6.04
N ARG A 68 5.96 16.18 -6.80
CA ARG A 68 4.67 16.70 -6.35
C ARG A 68 3.59 15.73 -6.78
N PHE A 69 2.69 15.41 -5.87
CA PHE A 69 1.52 14.59 -6.16
C PHE A 69 0.32 15.52 -6.32
N GLU A 70 -0.44 15.34 -7.39
CA GLU A 70 -1.61 16.15 -7.70
C GLU A 70 -2.84 15.67 -6.91
N SER A 71 -2.84 14.42 -6.47
CA SER A 71 -3.99 13.80 -5.81
C SER A 71 -3.56 12.60 -4.96
N THR A 72 -4.41 12.23 -3.99
CA THR A 72 -4.23 11.03 -3.17
C THR A 72 -4.15 9.77 -4.03
N ASP A 73 -4.98 9.65 -5.07
CA ASP A 73 -4.97 8.50 -5.97
C ASP A 73 -3.61 8.31 -6.69
N GLU A 74 -2.98 9.41 -7.15
CA GLU A 74 -1.67 9.35 -7.80
C GLU A 74 -0.57 8.87 -6.84
N LEU A 75 -0.61 9.37 -5.59
CA LEU A 75 0.28 8.94 -4.52
C LEU A 75 0.12 7.45 -4.24
N LEU A 76 -1.12 6.99 -4.15
CA LEU A 76 -1.48 5.60 -3.86
C LEU A 76 -1.09 4.66 -5.00
N ALA A 77 -1.35 5.04 -6.25
CA ALA A 77 -0.91 4.30 -7.41
C ALA A 77 0.61 4.12 -7.40
N HIS A 78 1.36 5.15 -7.01
CA HIS A 78 2.81 5.08 -6.91
C HIS A 78 3.28 4.18 -5.75
N LEU A 79 2.61 4.24 -4.60
CA LEU A 79 2.89 3.40 -3.45
C LEU A 79 2.52 1.93 -3.67
N GLY A 80 1.39 1.66 -4.34
CA GLY A 80 0.95 0.31 -4.71
C GLY A 80 1.81 -0.33 -5.80
N GLN A 81 2.47 0.49 -6.62
CA GLN A 81 3.49 0.05 -7.58
C GLN A 81 4.87 -0.14 -6.97
N SER A 82 5.12 0.37 -5.76
CA SER A 82 6.34 0.10 -5.02
C SER A 82 6.17 -1.24 -4.32
N PRO A 83 6.71 -2.36 -4.86
CA PRO A 83 6.78 -3.57 -4.07
C PRO A 83 7.56 -3.21 -2.81
N ALA A 84 6.95 -3.44 -1.64
CA ALA A 84 7.72 -3.48 -0.41
C ALA A 84 9.02 -4.28 -0.70
N PRO A 85 10.19 -3.88 -0.18
CA PRO A 85 11.35 -4.75 -0.23
C PRO A 85 10.95 -6.00 0.52
N VAL A 86 10.51 -7.02 -0.21
CA VAL A 86 10.31 -8.35 0.32
C VAL A 86 11.67 -8.74 0.81
N ALA A 87 11.85 -8.64 2.12
CA ALA A 87 12.92 -9.28 2.85
C ALA A 87 12.69 -10.79 2.73
N THR A 88 12.84 -11.32 1.51
CA THR A 88 13.14 -12.72 1.27
C THR A 88 14.57 -12.88 1.73
N VAL A 89 14.75 -12.96 3.04
CA VAL A 89 15.94 -13.54 3.65
C VAL A 89 15.81 -15.03 3.39
N SER A 90 16.11 -15.46 2.16
CA SER A 90 16.44 -16.85 1.87
C SER A 90 17.76 -17.13 2.56
N VAL A 91 17.70 -17.70 3.77
CA VAL A 91 18.86 -18.35 4.40
C VAL A 91 18.97 -19.74 3.77
N PRO A 92 20.07 -20.06 3.04
CA PRO A 92 20.37 -21.43 2.69
C PRO A 92 21.15 -22.09 3.85
N THR A 93 20.62 -23.17 4.41
CA THR A 93 21.40 -24.15 5.17
C THR A 93 20.95 -25.56 4.79
#